data_AF-A0A519LLX8-F1
#
_entry.id   AF-A0A519LLX8-F1
#
_cell.length_a   1.000
_cell.length_b   1.000
_cell.length_c   1.000
_cell.angle_alpha   90.00
_cell.angle_beta   90.00
_cell.angle_gamma   90.00
#
_symmetry.space_group_name_H-M   'P 1'
#
loop_
_entity.id
_entity.type
_entity.pdbx_description
1 polymer ?
#
loop_
_entity_poly.entity_id
_entity_poly.type
_entity_poly.pdbx_seq_one_letter_code
_entity_poly.pdbx_strand_id
1 'polypeptide(L)'
;MPRTATARPPVKRAQPSPPEPRITHGERVVDASTGITKMDMVHYYALVAPLMLEHLKSRPVAVVRAPDGIEGQLFFQKHEDSDRMAGVLQLDPALDEGHDPLMEIASAQGLRSYAQMNVIEYHTWNALKDRIERPDRMTFDLDPGDGVSWQEVQEGTLLVRVLLQELGLPAFLKTSGGKGLHVVVPLKRLRDWDTVRAFSKAIVEHLARTIPERFVAKSGPRNRVGKIFVDYLRNGRGATTVCAWSARARP
;
A
#
# COMPACT_ATOMS: atom_id res chain seq x y z
N MET A 1 -50.47 24.52 -13.43
CA MET A 1 -49.60 23.36 -13.10
C MET A 1 -48.72 23.75 -11.92
N PRO A 2 -48.99 23.29 -10.68
CA PRO A 2 -48.15 23.61 -9.54
C PRO A 2 -46.90 22.71 -9.54
N ARG A 3 -45.74 23.30 -9.23
CA ARG A 3 -44.46 22.59 -9.07
C ARG A 3 -44.50 21.76 -7.79
N THR A 4 -44.40 20.44 -7.94
CA THR A 4 -44.24 19.49 -6.84
C THR A 4 -42.83 19.63 -6.26
N ALA A 5 -42.73 20.04 -5.00
CA ALA A 5 -41.48 20.03 -4.25
C ALA A 5 -41.09 18.57 -3.93
N THR A 6 -39.94 18.13 -4.43
CA THR A 6 -39.38 16.82 -4.10
C THR A 6 -38.80 16.86 -2.68
N ALA A 7 -39.35 16.01 -1.80
CA ALA A 7 -38.86 15.85 -0.43
C ALA A 7 -37.44 15.28 -0.42
N ARG A 8 -36.55 15.89 0.38
CA ARG A 8 -35.20 15.37 0.65
C ARG A 8 -35.31 14.00 1.36
N PRO A 9 -34.53 12.99 0.95
CA PRO A 9 -34.52 11.70 1.65
C PRO A 9 -33.97 11.87 3.08
N PRO A 10 -34.45 11.06 4.04
CA PRO A 10 -34.03 11.16 5.43
C PRO A 10 -32.54 10.83 5.55
N VAL A 11 -31.80 11.72 6.22
CA VAL A 11 -30.41 11.46 6.60
C VAL A 11 -30.41 10.30 7.59
N LYS A 12 -29.91 9.12 7.18
CA LYS A 12 -29.64 8.01 8.11
C LYS A 12 -28.71 8.53 9.20
N ARG A 13 -29.18 8.56 10.46
CA ARG A 13 -28.31 8.78 11.62
C ARG A 13 -27.19 7.75 11.58
N ALA A 14 -25.95 8.22 11.53
CA ALA A 14 -24.79 7.34 11.68
C ALA A 14 -24.89 6.60 13.01
N GLN A 15 -24.78 5.28 12.98
CA GLN A 15 -24.68 4.50 14.21
C GLN A 15 -23.41 4.94 14.97
N PRO A 16 -23.42 4.98 16.31
CA PRO A 16 -22.23 5.26 17.07
C PRO A 16 -21.16 4.21 16.72
N SER A 17 -19.94 4.67 16.45
CA SER A 17 -18.80 3.79 16.22
C SER A 17 -18.67 2.81 17.38
N PRO A 18 -18.31 1.54 17.13
CA PRO A 18 -18.05 0.59 18.21
C PRO A 18 -16.99 1.15 19.16
N PRO A 19 -16.96 0.73 20.44
CA PRO A 19 -15.98 1.21 21.40
C PRO A 19 -14.55 0.92 20.94
N GLU A 20 -13.60 1.74 21.37
CA GLU A 20 -12.18 1.51 21.10
C GLU A 20 -11.73 0.16 21.69
N PRO A 21 -10.96 -0.66 20.93
CA PRO A 21 -10.56 -1.97 21.41
C PRO A 21 -9.66 -1.86 22.64
N ARG A 22 -9.77 -2.74 23.63
CA ARG A 22 -8.78 -2.75 24.71
C ARG A 22 -7.45 -3.29 24.18
N ILE A 23 -6.33 -2.59 24.45
CA ILE A 23 -5.01 -3.15 24.18
C ILE A 23 -4.68 -4.19 25.26
N THR A 24 -4.32 -5.41 24.85
CA THR A 24 -3.89 -6.50 25.74
C THR A 24 -2.46 -6.91 25.43
N HIS A 25 -1.69 -7.35 26.44
CA HIS A 25 -0.28 -7.75 26.27
C HIS A 25 0.54 -6.66 25.55
N GLY A 26 0.44 -5.42 26.02
CA GLY A 26 1.10 -4.28 25.38
C GLY A 26 2.62 -4.37 25.44
N GLU A 27 3.13 -4.98 26.50
CA GLU A 27 4.54 -5.28 26.77
C GLU A 27 5.13 -6.38 25.87
N ARG A 28 4.30 -7.09 25.09
CA ARG A 28 4.78 -8.13 24.18
C ARG A 28 5.77 -7.55 23.19
N VAL A 29 6.97 -8.12 23.15
CA VAL A 29 8.02 -7.74 22.21
C VAL A 29 7.62 -8.15 20.79
N VAL A 30 7.72 -7.20 19.86
CA VAL A 30 7.48 -7.37 18.43
C VAL A 30 8.79 -7.60 17.69
N ASP A 31 9.87 -6.93 18.11
CA ASP A 31 11.22 -7.08 17.57
C ASP A 31 12.23 -7.18 18.73
N ALA A 32 12.87 -8.34 18.84
CA ALA A 32 13.83 -8.64 19.89
C ALA A 32 15.12 -7.84 19.77
N SER A 33 15.50 -7.42 18.56
CA SER A 33 16.76 -6.70 18.32
C SER A 33 16.72 -5.26 18.84
N THR A 34 15.54 -4.64 18.83
CA THR A 34 15.31 -3.27 19.28
C THR A 34 14.54 -3.17 20.59
N GLY A 35 13.87 -4.25 21.01
CA GLY A 35 12.98 -4.27 22.17
C GLY A 35 11.63 -3.60 21.94
N ILE A 36 11.31 -3.21 20.69
CA ILE A 36 10.03 -2.59 20.33
C ILE A 36 8.88 -3.52 20.74
N THR A 37 7.90 -2.96 21.44
CA THR A 37 6.73 -3.68 21.95
C THR A 37 5.49 -3.44 21.10
N LYS A 38 4.45 -4.22 21.35
CA LYS A 38 3.13 -4.01 20.76
C LYS A 38 2.56 -2.63 21.12
N MET A 39 2.78 -2.14 22.34
CA MET A 39 2.32 -0.81 22.73
C MET A 39 3.05 0.29 21.94
N ASP A 40 4.33 0.11 21.64
CA ASP A 40 5.07 1.05 20.78
C ASP A 40 4.49 1.08 19.36
N MET A 41 4.09 -0.06 18.81
CA MET A 41 3.38 -0.13 17.52
C MET A 41 2.04 0.62 17.57
N VAL A 42 1.27 0.47 18.66
CA VAL A 42 0.01 1.20 18.86
C VAL A 42 0.27 2.71 18.90
N HIS A 43 1.27 3.16 19.66
CA HIS A 43 1.62 4.58 19.77
C HIS A 43 2.12 5.15 18.45
N TYR A 44 2.97 4.41 17.73
CA TYR A 44 3.46 4.80 16.41
C TYR A 44 2.30 5.02 15.44
N TYR A 45 1.38 4.07 15.34
CA TYR A 45 0.25 4.19 14.43
C TYR A 45 -0.74 5.28 14.84
N ALA A 46 -0.91 5.54 16.13
CA ALA A 46 -1.68 6.69 16.59
C ALA A 46 -1.02 8.01 16.18
N LEU A 47 0.31 8.11 16.29
CA LEU A 47 1.08 9.30 15.93
C LEU A 47 0.98 9.61 14.43
N VAL A 48 1.17 8.59 13.56
CA VAL A 48 1.17 8.80 12.11
C VAL A 48 -0.22 8.74 11.47
N ALA A 49 -1.27 8.42 12.22
CA ALA A 49 -2.62 8.23 11.69
C ALA A 49 -3.11 9.38 10.78
N PRO A 50 -2.94 10.68 11.13
CA PRO A 50 -3.39 11.77 10.25
C PRO A 50 -2.74 11.78 8.87
N LEU A 51 -1.49 11.32 8.76
CA LEU A 51 -0.75 11.25 7.50
C LEU A 51 -1.01 9.93 6.76
N MET A 52 -1.05 8.81 7.51
CA MET A 52 -1.23 7.48 6.95
C MET A 52 -2.64 7.28 6.37
N LEU A 53 -3.66 7.86 6.99
CA LEU A 53 -5.05 7.72 6.55
C LEU A 53 -5.31 8.35 5.18
N GLU A 54 -4.56 9.37 4.77
CA GLU A 54 -4.61 9.94 3.40
C GLU A 54 -4.24 8.90 2.33
N HIS A 55 -3.51 7.85 2.72
CA HIS A 55 -3.11 6.77 1.83
C HIS A 55 -3.97 5.52 1.95
N LEU A 56 -4.68 5.32 3.07
CA LEU A 56 -5.49 4.13 3.37
C LEU A 56 -6.98 4.31 3.09
N LYS A 57 -7.52 5.49 3.37
CA LYS A 57 -8.98 5.72 3.32
C LYS A 57 -9.50 5.48 1.91
N SER A 58 -10.65 4.82 1.83
CA SER A 58 -11.34 4.41 0.60
C SER A 58 -10.54 3.48 -0.31
N ARG A 59 -9.45 2.91 0.17
CA ARG A 59 -8.57 2.03 -0.60
C ARG A 59 -8.65 0.61 -0.04
N PRO A 60 -8.70 -0.43 -0.89
CA PRO A 60 -8.53 -1.79 -0.41
C PRO A 60 -7.13 -2.00 0.18
N VAL A 61 -7.10 -2.64 1.34
CA VAL A 61 -5.92 -2.89 2.15
C VAL A 61 -5.72 -4.38 2.35
N ALA A 62 -4.46 -4.81 2.29
CA ALA A 62 -3.99 -6.06 2.86
C ALA A 62 -3.04 -5.75 4.02
N VAL A 63 -2.95 -6.63 5.01
CA VAL A 63 -2.09 -6.44 6.18
C VAL A 63 -1.11 -7.59 6.36
N VAL A 64 0.03 -7.32 6.97
CA VAL A 64 0.94 -8.34 7.49
C VAL A 64 0.87 -8.34 9.00
N ARG A 65 0.54 -9.49 9.58
CA ARG A 65 0.48 -9.72 11.02
C ARG A 65 1.67 -10.53 11.48
N ALA A 66 2.18 -10.20 12.66
CA ALA A 66 3.27 -10.91 13.33
C ALA A 66 2.87 -11.23 14.78
N PRO A 67 2.01 -12.25 14.99
CA PRO A 67 1.51 -12.60 16.32
C PRO A 67 2.61 -12.93 17.32
N ASP A 68 3.68 -13.57 16.84
CA ASP A 68 4.84 -13.99 17.63
C ASP A 68 6.06 -13.08 17.44
N GLY A 69 5.87 -11.89 16.86
CA GLY A 69 6.96 -10.96 16.52
C GLY A 69 7.55 -11.20 15.13
N ILE A 70 8.45 -10.31 14.69
CA ILE A 70 8.95 -10.26 13.30
C ILE A 70 9.83 -11.45 12.90
N GLU A 71 10.38 -12.17 13.87
CA GLU A 71 11.17 -13.39 13.66
C GLU A 71 10.28 -14.64 13.59
N GLY A 72 9.02 -14.54 14.01
CA GLY A 72 8.04 -15.62 13.97
C GLY A 72 7.30 -15.72 12.63
N GLN A 73 6.19 -16.46 12.63
CA GLN A 73 5.36 -16.60 11.42
C GLN A 73 4.64 -15.28 11.09
N LEU A 74 4.81 -14.84 9.84
CA LEU A 74 4.11 -13.68 9.29
C LEU A 74 2.88 -14.11 8.48
N PHE A 75 1.75 -13.45 8.71
CA PHE A 75 0.49 -13.75 8.03
C PHE A 75 0.08 -12.58 7.14
N PHE A 76 0.01 -12.82 5.83
CA PHE A 76 -0.53 -11.87 4.87
C PHE A 76 -2.04 -12.07 4.75
N GLN A 77 -2.82 -11.04 5.07
CA GLN A 77 -4.28 -11.11 5.16
C GLN A 77 -4.91 -10.05 4.25
N LYS A 78 -5.80 -10.46 3.34
CA LYS A 78 -6.53 -9.57 2.40
C LYS A 78 -8.00 -9.36 2.78
N HIS A 79 -8.55 -10.28 3.56
CA HIS A 79 -9.96 -10.37 3.91
C HIS A 79 -10.08 -10.44 5.43
N GLU A 80 -11.16 -9.90 5.99
CA GLU A 80 -11.41 -9.92 7.42
C GLU A 80 -12.73 -10.65 7.67
N ASP A 81 -12.68 -11.76 8.39
CA ASP A 81 -13.87 -12.58 8.68
C ASP A 81 -14.81 -11.95 9.72
N SER A 82 -14.39 -10.83 10.34
CA SER A 82 -15.10 -10.18 11.43
C SER A 82 -15.72 -8.85 11.01
N ASP A 83 -17.05 -8.84 10.86
CA ASP A 83 -17.87 -7.63 10.69
C ASP A 83 -17.79 -6.63 11.87
N ARG A 84 -17.06 -6.97 12.93
CA ARG A 84 -17.14 -6.29 14.23
C ARG A 84 -15.89 -5.53 14.61
N MET A 85 -14.85 -5.52 13.78
CA MET A 85 -13.62 -4.81 14.12
C MET A 85 -13.78 -3.30 13.93
N ALA A 86 -13.74 -2.55 15.03
CA ALA A 86 -13.99 -1.12 15.00
C ALA A 86 -12.98 -0.37 14.12
N GLY A 87 -13.49 0.41 13.16
CA GLY A 87 -12.69 1.23 12.25
C GLY A 87 -12.08 0.48 11.06
N VAL A 88 -12.34 -0.83 10.95
CA VAL A 88 -12.04 -1.65 9.77
C VAL A 88 -13.38 -1.95 9.08
N LEU A 89 -13.47 -1.65 7.80
CA LEU A 89 -14.69 -1.84 7.03
C LEU A 89 -14.48 -2.94 6.01
N GLN A 90 -15.42 -3.88 5.91
CA GLN A 90 -15.56 -4.69 4.71
C GLN A 90 -16.12 -3.81 3.59
N LEU A 91 -15.53 -3.94 2.41
CA LEU A 91 -15.95 -3.28 1.20
C LEU A 91 -17.04 -4.10 0.51
N ASP A 92 -17.75 -3.47 -0.43
CA ASP A 92 -18.79 -4.14 -1.23
C ASP A 92 -18.18 -5.37 -1.95
N PRO A 93 -18.73 -6.59 -1.75
CA PRO A 93 -18.23 -7.80 -2.40
C PRO A 93 -18.21 -7.71 -3.94
N ALA A 94 -19.07 -6.88 -4.54
CA ALA A 94 -19.10 -6.64 -5.98
C ALA A 94 -17.83 -5.97 -6.52
N LEU A 95 -16.98 -5.39 -5.66
CA LEU A 95 -15.71 -4.80 -6.08
C LEU A 95 -14.67 -5.86 -6.46
N ASP A 96 -14.82 -7.10 -6.00
CA ASP A 96 -13.95 -8.22 -6.34
C ASP A 96 -14.73 -9.54 -6.43
N GLU A 97 -15.64 -9.61 -7.40
CA GLU A 97 -16.52 -10.76 -7.61
C GLU A 97 -15.73 -12.09 -7.65
N GLY A 98 -16.28 -13.10 -6.98
CA GLY A 98 -15.65 -14.42 -6.84
C GLY A 98 -14.60 -14.53 -5.73
N HIS A 99 -14.37 -13.47 -4.96
CA HIS A 99 -13.46 -13.45 -3.81
C HIS A 99 -14.19 -12.99 -2.55
N ASP A 100 -13.59 -13.25 -1.39
CA ASP A 100 -14.08 -12.69 -0.13
C ASP A 100 -13.99 -11.15 -0.13
N PRO A 101 -14.82 -10.46 0.66
CA PRO A 101 -14.83 -9.00 0.68
C PRO A 101 -13.44 -8.42 1.00
N LEU A 102 -13.05 -7.40 0.23
CA LEU A 102 -11.86 -6.61 0.52
C LEU A 102 -12.08 -5.76 1.78
N MET A 103 -11.00 -5.30 2.41
CA MET A 103 -11.09 -4.46 3.62
C MET A 103 -10.51 -3.05 3.41
N GLU A 104 -11.00 -2.09 4.19
CA GLU A 104 -10.54 -0.70 4.26
C GLU A 104 -10.24 -0.31 5.71
N ILE A 105 -9.15 0.43 5.91
CA ILE A 105 -8.86 1.11 7.19
C ILE A 105 -9.36 2.56 7.09
N ALA A 106 -10.55 2.81 7.65
CA ALA A 106 -11.24 4.08 7.45
C ALA A 106 -10.95 5.14 8.53
N SER A 107 -10.26 4.77 9.61
CA SER A 107 -10.05 5.64 10.77
C SER A 107 -8.82 5.26 11.61
N ALA A 108 -8.41 6.16 12.51
CA ALA A 108 -7.35 5.90 13.49
C ALA A 108 -7.73 4.74 14.44
N GLN A 109 -9.02 4.58 14.72
CA GLN A 109 -9.53 3.44 15.48
C GLN A 109 -9.25 2.12 14.77
N GLY A 110 -9.34 2.07 13.44
CA GLY A 110 -9.01 0.88 12.64
C GLY A 110 -7.53 0.52 12.73
N LEU A 111 -6.64 1.51 12.64
CA LEU A 111 -5.20 1.32 12.85
C LEU A 111 -4.91 0.74 14.25
N ARG A 112 -5.58 1.26 15.27
CA ARG A 112 -5.44 0.79 16.65
C ARG A 112 -5.99 -0.63 16.83
N SER A 113 -7.13 -0.96 16.21
CA SER A 113 -7.69 -2.31 16.18
C SER A 113 -6.73 -3.31 15.53
N TYR A 114 -6.10 -2.94 14.42
CA TYR A 114 -5.17 -3.84 13.77
C TYR A 114 -3.82 -3.94 14.47
N ALA A 115 -3.32 -2.88 15.09
CA ALA A 115 -2.17 -2.96 15.98
C ALA A 115 -2.43 -3.90 17.17
N GLN A 116 -3.64 -3.88 17.76
CA GLN A 116 -4.06 -4.87 18.76
C GLN A 116 -3.99 -6.31 18.24
N MET A 117 -4.30 -6.51 16.95
CA MET A 117 -4.25 -7.80 16.23
C MET A 117 -2.85 -8.13 15.68
N ASN A 118 -1.82 -7.43 16.15
CA ASN A 118 -0.42 -7.62 15.79
C ASN A 118 -0.10 -7.32 14.31
N VAL A 119 -0.86 -6.44 13.67
CA VAL A 119 -0.51 -5.92 12.33
C VAL A 119 0.71 -5.03 12.42
N ILE A 120 1.68 -5.30 11.57
CA ILE A 120 2.90 -4.49 11.39
C ILE A 120 2.88 -3.77 10.05
N GLU A 121 2.44 -4.40 8.97
CA GLU A 121 2.47 -3.78 7.65
C GLU A 121 1.08 -3.57 7.07
N TYR A 122 0.88 -2.43 6.40
CA TYR A 122 -0.33 -2.11 5.64
C TYR A 122 0.05 -1.95 4.17
N HIS A 123 -0.65 -2.68 3.30
CA HIS A 123 -0.39 -2.74 1.88
C HIS A 123 -1.63 -2.33 1.14
N THR A 124 -1.51 -1.44 0.16
CA THR A 124 -2.67 -0.87 -0.49
C THR A 124 -2.70 -1.19 -1.97
N TRP A 125 -3.90 -1.28 -2.54
CA TRP A 125 -4.08 -1.31 -4.00
C TRP A 125 -3.62 0.02 -4.63
N ASN A 126 -3.75 0.15 -5.95
CA ASN A 126 -3.55 1.41 -6.71
C ASN A 126 -4.85 2.05 -7.26
N ALA A 127 -6.05 1.55 -6.89
CA ALA A 127 -7.36 2.22 -7.06
C ALA A 127 -8.17 2.39 -5.75
N LEU A 128 -9.17 3.27 -5.78
CA LEU A 128 -10.12 3.52 -4.68
C LEU A 128 -11.44 2.76 -4.90
N LYS A 129 -12.15 2.44 -3.83
CA LYS A 129 -13.39 1.65 -3.83
C LYS A 129 -14.52 2.23 -4.69
N ASP A 130 -14.60 3.55 -4.81
CA ASP A 130 -15.64 4.24 -5.61
C ASP A 130 -15.41 4.09 -7.12
N ARG A 131 -14.19 3.72 -7.53
CA ARG A 131 -13.84 3.47 -8.93
C ARG A 131 -12.69 2.47 -9.02
N ILE A 132 -12.95 1.25 -8.54
CA ILE A 132 -11.92 0.22 -8.34
C ILE A 132 -11.21 -0.21 -9.64
N GLU A 133 -11.91 -0.11 -10.78
CA GLU A 133 -11.37 -0.46 -12.10
C GLU A 133 -10.54 0.66 -12.76
N ARG A 134 -10.36 1.81 -12.09
CA ARG A 134 -9.60 2.94 -12.64
C ARG A 134 -8.57 3.46 -11.61
N PRO A 135 -7.31 2.99 -11.68
CA PRO A 135 -6.26 3.39 -10.76
C PRO A 135 -6.05 4.91 -10.69
N ASP A 136 -5.79 5.41 -9.48
CA ASP A 136 -5.36 6.79 -9.19
C ASP A 136 -3.85 6.90 -8.97
N ARG A 137 -3.13 5.77 -8.98
CA ARG A 137 -1.68 5.72 -8.78
C ARG A 137 -1.05 4.72 -9.74
N MET A 138 0.18 5.01 -10.14
CA MET A 138 1.09 4.09 -10.80
C MET A 138 2.39 4.06 -10.00
N THR A 139 2.85 2.88 -9.63
CA THR A 139 4.02 2.69 -8.77
C THR A 139 5.12 1.95 -9.52
N PHE A 140 6.34 2.45 -9.39
CA PHE A 140 7.58 1.78 -9.77
C PHE A 140 8.32 1.41 -8.50
N ASP A 141 8.51 0.12 -8.28
CA ASP A 141 9.19 -0.44 -7.11
C ASP A 141 10.63 -0.82 -7.52
N LEU A 142 11.60 -0.02 -7.10
CA LEU A 142 13.00 -0.16 -7.49
C LEU A 142 13.70 -1.13 -6.54
N ASP A 143 13.91 -2.34 -7.03
CA ASP A 143 14.57 -3.41 -6.31
C ASP A 143 16.03 -3.57 -6.77
N PRO A 144 17.02 -3.23 -5.94
CA PRO A 144 18.41 -3.57 -6.24
C PRO A 144 18.63 -5.07 -6.26
N GLY A 145 19.30 -5.57 -7.29
CA GLY A 145 19.88 -6.90 -7.25
C GLY A 145 21.18 -6.95 -6.47
N ASP A 146 21.72 -8.17 -6.32
CA ASP A 146 22.97 -8.38 -5.59
C ASP A 146 24.12 -7.63 -6.27
N GLY A 147 24.94 -6.96 -5.47
CA GLY A 147 26.06 -6.15 -5.93
C GLY A 147 25.71 -4.69 -6.27
N VAL A 148 24.43 -4.30 -6.22
CA VAL A 148 24.04 -2.88 -6.38
C VAL A 148 24.17 -2.16 -5.04
N SER A 149 24.99 -1.12 -5.02
CA SER A 149 25.17 -0.24 -3.86
C SER A 149 23.98 0.71 -3.66
N TRP A 150 23.85 1.27 -2.45
CA TRP A 150 22.81 2.26 -2.17
C TRP A 150 22.92 3.51 -3.06
N GLN A 151 24.15 3.95 -3.35
CA GLN A 151 24.39 5.08 -4.24
C GLN A 151 23.84 4.81 -5.65
N GLU A 152 24.05 3.60 -6.17
CA GLU A 152 23.49 3.19 -7.46
C GLU A 152 21.96 3.12 -7.44
N VAL A 153 21.34 2.73 -6.32
CA VAL A 153 19.87 2.81 -6.14
C VAL A 153 19.38 4.25 -6.21
N GLN A 154 20.07 5.19 -5.56
CA GLN A 154 19.74 6.61 -5.60
C GLN A 154 19.88 7.16 -7.02
N GLU A 155 20.98 6.89 -7.70
CA GLU A 155 21.21 7.25 -9.10
C GLU A 155 20.13 6.69 -10.02
N GLY A 156 19.83 5.39 -9.90
CA GLY A 156 18.79 4.73 -10.69
C GLY A 156 17.41 5.35 -10.45
N THR A 157 17.10 5.74 -9.21
CA THR A 157 15.85 6.42 -8.88
C THR A 157 15.76 7.80 -9.52
N LEU A 158 16.86 8.56 -9.54
CA LEU A 158 16.91 9.85 -10.20
C LEU A 158 16.70 9.72 -11.71
N LEU A 159 17.28 8.71 -12.36
CA LEU A 159 17.07 8.43 -13.78
C LEU A 159 15.60 8.10 -14.09
N VAL A 160 14.95 7.29 -13.25
CA VAL A 160 13.50 7.02 -13.36
C VAL A 160 12.70 8.31 -13.23
N ARG A 161 13.03 9.17 -12.26
CA ARG A 161 12.36 10.46 -12.09
C ARG A 161 12.53 11.37 -13.30
N VAL A 162 13.74 11.48 -13.86
CA VAL A 162 14.00 12.29 -15.06
C VAL A 162 13.14 11.80 -16.23
N LEU A 163 13.12 10.49 -16.49
CA LEU A 163 12.27 9.95 -17.56
C LEU A 163 10.79 10.28 -17.35
N LEU A 164 10.28 10.14 -16.11
CA LEU A 164 8.88 10.49 -15.81
C LEU A 164 8.61 11.99 -16.00
N GLN A 165 9.56 12.86 -15.64
CA GLN A 165 9.45 14.30 -15.86
C GLN A 165 9.40 14.66 -17.35
N GLU A 166 10.22 14.04 -18.19
CA GLU A 166 10.19 14.21 -19.65
C GLU A 166 8.86 13.75 -20.26
N LEU A 167 8.20 12.76 -19.65
CA LEU A 167 6.84 12.32 -20.02
C LEU A 167 5.73 13.23 -19.44
N GLY A 168 6.08 14.30 -18.72
CA GLY A 168 5.13 15.19 -18.06
C GLY A 168 4.41 14.56 -16.86
N LEU A 169 4.98 13.50 -16.28
CA LEU A 169 4.40 12.76 -15.16
C LEU A 169 5.03 13.21 -13.83
N PRO A 170 4.26 13.85 -12.93
CA PRO A 170 4.76 14.15 -11.60
C PRO A 170 5.04 12.86 -10.82
N ALA A 171 6.12 12.83 -10.06
CA ALA A 171 6.57 11.63 -9.34
C ALA A 171 6.94 11.97 -7.90
N PHE A 172 6.46 11.15 -6.97
CA PHE A 172 6.74 11.24 -5.53
C PHE A 172 7.56 10.03 -5.10
N LEU A 173 8.50 10.25 -4.19
CA LEU A 173 9.42 9.23 -3.71
C LEU A 173 9.08 8.84 -2.28
N LYS A 174 9.17 7.55 -1.97
CA LYS A 174 9.25 7.06 -0.59
C LYS A 174 10.23 5.90 -0.48
N THR A 175 10.82 5.73 0.70
CA THR A 175 11.54 4.51 1.01
C THR A 175 10.58 3.33 1.10
N SER A 176 11.04 2.15 0.69
CA SER A 176 10.26 0.91 0.91
C SER A 176 10.30 0.46 2.37
N GLY A 177 11.34 0.87 3.13
CA GLY A 177 11.70 0.30 4.42
C GLY A 177 12.38 -1.08 4.30
N GLY A 178 12.68 -1.53 3.09
CA GLY A 178 13.58 -2.64 2.79
C GLY A 178 14.83 -2.13 2.08
N LYS A 179 15.26 -2.82 1.02
CA LYS A 179 16.45 -2.45 0.24
C LYS A 179 16.16 -1.43 -0.88
N GLY A 180 14.89 -1.21 -1.22
CA GLY A 180 14.48 -0.48 -2.42
C GLY A 180 13.77 0.86 -2.15
N LEU A 181 13.36 1.50 -3.24
CA LEU A 181 12.65 2.78 -3.26
C LEU A 181 11.37 2.65 -4.09
N HIS A 182 10.29 3.33 -3.69
CA HIS A 182 9.07 3.39 -4.48
C HIS A 182 8.90 4.78 -5.08
N VAL A 183 8.77 4.85 -6.40
CA VAL A 183 8.38 6.06 -7.13
C VAL A 183 6.90 5.94 -7.48
N VAL A 184 6.09 6.89 -7.02
CA VAL A 184 4.63 6.89 -7.18
C VAL A 184 4.21 8.07 -8.03
N VAL A 185 3.48 7.79 -9.11
CA VAL A 185 2.91 8.76 -10.04
C VAL A 185 1.41 8.83 -9.81
N PRO A 186 0.84 9.99 -9.40
CA PRO A 186 -0.61 10.15 -9.32
C PRO A 186 -1.22 10.20 -10.73
N LEU A 187 -2.37 9.56 -10.89
CA LEU A 187 -3.09 9.48 -12.15
C LEU A 187 -4.50 10.06 -12.03
N LYS A 188 -4.96 10.68 -13.11
CA LYS A 188 -6.40 10.87 -13.30
C LYS A 188 -7.02 9.49 -13.55
N ARG A 189 -8.08 9.15 -12.82
CA ARG A 189 -8.79 7.85 -12.86
C ARG A 189 -9.61 7.62 -14.15
N LEU A 190 -8.93 7.69 -15.29
CA LEU A 190 -9.51 7.64 -16.64
C LEU A 190 -9.19 6.33 -17.38
N ARG A 191 -8.12 5.63 -16.97
CA ARG A 191 -7.62 4.42 -17.62
C ARG A 191 -7.76 3.22 -16.68
N ASP A 192 -7.90 2.04 -17.26
CA ASP A 192 -8.03 0.77 -16.53
C ASP A 192 -6.66 0.21 -16.15
N TRP A 193 -6.71 -0.84 -15.34
CA TRP A 193 -5.54 -1.59 -14.89
C TRP A 193 -4.64 -2.04 -16.03
N ASP A 194 -5.19 -2.61 -17.09
CA ASP A 194 -4.40 -3.14 -18.20
C ASP A 194 -3.66 -2.02 -18.94
N THR A 195 -4.32 -0.88 -19.18
CA THR A 195 -3.67 0.29 -19.79
C THR A 195 -2.53 0.82 -18.91
N VAL A 196 -2.77 0.99 -17.60
CA VAL A 196 -1.75 1.51 -16.66
C VAL A 196 -0.58 0.54 -16.53
N ARG A 197 -0.86 -0.76 -16.44
CA ARG A 197 0.16 -1.83 -16.40
C ARG A 197 0.96 -1.88 -17.70
N ALA A 198 0.33 -1.80 -18.86
CA ALA A 198 1.02 -1.82 -20.15
C ALA A 198 1.92 -0.58 -20.31
N PHE A 199 1.44 0.60 -19.91
CA PHE A 199 2.22 1.83 -19.97
C PHE A 199 3.42 1.82 -19.02
N SER A 200 3.22 1.45 -17.75
CA SER A 200 4.33 1.29 -16.79
C SER A 200 5.36 0.26 -17.27
N LYS A 201 4.92 -0.87 -17.84
CA LYS A 201 5.80 -1.85 -18.48
C LYS A 201 6.64 -1.23 -19.59
N ALA A 202 6.01 -0.48 -20.51
CA ALA A 202 6.72 0.16 -21.62
C ALA A 202 7.80 1.15 -21.14
N ILE A 203 7.53 1.89 -20.06
CA ILE A 203 8.52 2.78 -19.41
C ILE A 203 9.72 1.98 -18.88
N VAL A 204 9.46 0.90 -18.14
CA VAL A 204 10.52 0.05 -17.57
C VAL A 204 11.34 -0.63 -18.67
N GLU A 205 10.69 -1.13 -19.71
CA GLU A 205 11.39 -1.72 -20.86
C GLU A 205 12.21 -0.69 -21.63
N HIS A 206 11.74 0.56 -21.73
CA HIS A 206 12.52 1.65 -22.31
C HIS A 206 13.78 1.92 -21.46
N LEU A 207 13.66 2.09 -20.14
CA LEU A 207 14.81 2.26 -19.24
C LEU A 207 15.85 1.15 -19.39
N ALA A 208 15.39 -0.11 -19.38
CA ALA A 208 16.27 -1.27 -19.51
C ALA A 208 16.93 -1.41 -20.89
N ARG A 209 16.33 -0.87 -21.95
CA ARG A 209 16.97 -0.80 -23.28
C ARG A 209 17.93 0.37 -23.41
N THR A 210 17.60 1.52 -22.80
CA THR A 210 18.38 2.75 -22.92
C THR A 210 19.61 2.73 -22.02
N ILE A 211 19.52 2.15 -20.82
CA ILE A 211 20.59 2.08 -19.82
C ILE A 211 20.71 0.64 -19.29
N PRO A 212 21.05 -0.34 -20.16
CA PRO A 212 21.02 -1.77 -19.84
C PRO A 212 22.03 -2.18 -18.76
N GLU A 213 23.07 -1.39 -18.50
CA GLU A 213 24.04 -1.56 -17.43
C GLU A 213 23.47 -1.22 -16.05
N ARG A 214 22.40 -0.40 -15.98
CA ARG A 214 21.75 -0.02 -14.71
C ARG A 214 20.43 -0.74 -14.46
N PHE A 215 19.65 -1.00 -15.50
CA PHE A 215 18.29 -1.52 -15.35
C PHE A 215 18.05 -2.85 -16.03
N VAL A 216 17.08 -3.59 -15.48
CA VAL A 216 16.51 -4.78 -16.11
C VAL A 216 14.98 -4.74 -16.01
N ALA A 217 14.30 -5.20 -17.07
CA ALA A 217 12.84 -5.28 -17.11
C ALA A 217 12.30 -6.68 -16.79
N LYS A 218 13.18 -7.70 -16.80
CA LYS A 218 12.84 -9.09 -16.52
C LYS A 218 12.99 -9.38 -15.03
N SER A 219 11.92 -9.89 -14.41
CA SER A 219 11.93 -10.29 -13.00
C SER A 219 12.82 -11.52 -12.76
N GLY A 220 13.23 -11.72 -11.51
CA GLY A 220 13.98 -12.89 -11.08
C GLY A 220 15.41 -12.54 -10.64
N PRO A 221 15.92 -13.13 -9.54
CA PRO A 221 17.21 -12.73 -8.95
C PRO A 221 18.39 -12.79 -9.92
N ARG A 222 18.46 -13.83 -10.76
CA ARG A 222 19.53 -14.02 -11.75
C ARG A 222 19.58 -12.93 -12.82
N ASN A 223 18.45 -12.29 -13.12
CA ASN A 223 18.38 -11.28 -14.18
C ASN A 223 18.85 -9.89 -13.70
N ARG A 224 18.98 -9.68 -12.39
CA ARG A 224 19.26 -8.37 -11.80
C ARG A 224 20.59 -8.25 -11.07
N VAL A 225 21.49 -9.22 -11.18
CA VAL A 225 22.85 -9.09 -10.57
C VAL A 225 23.53 -7.84 -11.13
N GLY A 226 23.98 -6.95 -10.24
CA GLY A 226 24.57 -5.65 -10.58
C GLY A 226 23.60 -4.63 -11.19
N LYS A 227 22.29 -4.89 -11.19
CA LYS A 227 21.27 -4.02 -11.81
C LYS A 227 20.06 -3.81 -10.92
N ILE A 228 19.30 -2.76 -11.22
CA ILE A 228 18.03 -2.46 -10.58
C ILE A 228 16.90 -3.04 -11.42
N PHE A 229 16.08 -3.87 -10.80
CA PHE A 229 14.80 -4.27 -11.37
C PHE A 229 13.76 -3.21 -11.00
N VAL A 230 13.17 -2.54 -11.99
CA VAL A 230 12.08 -1.60 -11.75
C VAL A 230 10.77 -2.38 -11.89
N ASP A 231 10.21 -2.81 -10.77
CA ASP A 231 9.02 -3.65 -10.75
C ASP A 231 7.75 -2.82 -11.05
N TYR A 232 7.21 -3.03 -12.26
CA TYR A 232 5.93 -2.46 -12.70
C TYR A 232 4.73 -3.36 -12.38
N LEU A 233 4.94 -4.58 -11.85
CA LEU A 233 3.86 -5.54 -11.58
C LEU A 233 2.92 -5.08 -10.46
N ARG A 234 3.33 -4.06 -9.69
CA ARG A 234 2.49 -3.33 -8.73
C ARG A 234 1.27 -2.65 -9.36
N ASN A 235 1.27 -2.49 -10.68
CA ASN A 235 0.22 -1.79 -11.43
C ASN A 235 -0.86 -2.72 -12.01
N GLY A 236 -0.86 -4.01 -11.65
CA GLY A 236 -1.95 -4.93 -11.96
C GLY A 236 -3.12 -4.83 -10.98
N ARG A 237 -4.33 -5.20 -11.42
CA ARG A 237 -5.49 -5.35 -10.54
C ARG A 237 -5.17 -6.35 -9.42
N GLY A 238 -5.55 -6.03 -8.19
CA GLY A 238 -5.25 -6.88 -7.02
C GLY A 238 -3.82 -6.80 -6.47
N ALA A 239 -2.91 -6.14 -7.18
CA ALA A 239 -1.56 -5.93 -6.67
C ALA A 239 -1.55 -4.92 -5.54
N THR A 240 -0.74 -5.19 -4.51
CA THR A 240 -0.58 -4.30 -3.37
C THR A 240 0.84 -3.81 -3.23
N THR A 241 1.00 -2.64 -2.62
CA THR A 241 2.30 -2.05 -2.29
C THR A 241 2.25 -1.51 -0.87
N VAL A 242 3.36 -1.61 -0.12
CA VAL A 242 3.40 -1.10 1.25
C VAL A 242 3.07 0.39 1.28
N CYS A 243 2.11 0.74 2.15
CA CYS A 243 1.59 2.08 2.35
C CYS A 243 2.70 3.01 2.85
N ALA A 244 2.63 4.30 2.51
CA ALA A 244 3.44 5.30 3.20
C ALA A 244 3.13 5.27 4.70
N TRP A 245 4.16 5.48 5.54
CA TRP A 245 4.08 5.43 7.02
C TRP A 245 3.77 4.06 7.62
N SER A 246 3.69 3.00 6.82
CA SER A 246 3.64 1.64 7.36
C SER A 246 5.02 1.26 7.89
N ALA A 247 5.05 0.70 9.10
CA ALA A 247 6.22 -0.03 9.58
C ALA A 247 6.48 -1.27 8.69
N ARG A 248 7.67 -1.84 8.83
CA ARG A 248 8.10 -3.06 8.15
C ARG A 248 8.40 -4.15 9.17
N ALA A 249 8.07 -5.39 8.85
CA ALA A 249 8.40 -6.54 9.68
C ALA A 249 9.88 -6.93 9.45
N ARG A 250 10.80 -6.07 9.91
CA ARG A 250 12.24 -6.17 9.73
C ARG A 250 12.97 -5.59 10.96
N PRO A 251 14.15 -6.13 11.32
CA PRO A 251 15.06 -5.52 12.31
C PRO A 251 15.59 -4.16 11.85
#